data_AF-A0A5B8XN79-F1
#
_entry.id   AF-A0A5B8XN79-F1
#
_cell.length_a   1.000
_cell.length_b   1.000
_cell.length_c   1.000
_cell.angle_alpha   90.00
_cell.angle_beta   90.00
_cell.angle_gamma   90.00
#
_symmetry.space_group_name_H-M   'P 1'
#
loop_
_entity.id
_entity.type
_entity.pdbx_description
1 polymer ?
#
loop_
_entity_poly.entity_id
_entity_poly.type
_entity_poly.pdbx_seq_one_letter_code
_entity_poly.pdbx_strand_id
1 'polypeptide(L)'
;MSQGSDWKGGEDGWVVEDSAGEKGGLNEEEFYQDPKPLHQNEFTYGVAQEPPPNSSLQPTNDWGNPQREPANRFEYDVESGRTLALLSHLGILFGLPLFIIPLITRDNAFSLHHAKAAAANFIFMMFALAVTFVTCGLGFPLLFLPWVFAIVGMVNAAGGKEAGPWGLGTLGESIFKIDVK
;
A
#
# COMPACT_ATOMS: atom_id res chain seq x y z
N MET A 1 31.44 40.01 36.19
CA MET A 1 31.50 40.72 34.90
C MET A 1 31.12 39.69 33.83
N SER A 2 29.85 39.33 33.64
CA SER A 2 28.76 40.04 32.94
C SER A 2 29.18 40.56 31.56
N GLN A 3 28.81 39.84 30.50
CA GLN A 3 28.28 40.40 29.25
C GLN A 3 27.28 39.40 28.68
N GLY A 4 26.01 39.83 28.64
CA GLY A 4 24.90 39.14 27.99
C GLY A 4 24.81 39.55 26.53
N SER A 5 24.42 38.60 25.68
CA SER A 5 24.02 38.87 24.31
C SER A 5 22.50 38.94 24.22
N ASP A 6 22.08 40.14 23.89
CA ASP A 6 20.75 40.65 23.53
C ASP A 6 20.11 39.81 22.42
N TRP A 7 18.96 39.19 22.68
CA TRP A 7 18.08 38.63 21.66
C TRP A 7 16.96 39.63 21.39
N LYS A 8 17.04 40.34 20.26
CA LYS A 8 15.96 41.21 19.77
C LYS A 8 14.95 40.41 18.98
N GLY A 9 13.69 40.51 19.41
CA GLY A 9 12.52 40.00 18.70
C GLY A 9 12.31 40.66 17.34
N GLY A 10 11.89 39.85 16.38
CA GLY A 10 11.25 40.26 15.15
C GLY A 10 9.82 39.72 15.18
N GLU A 11 8.88 40.59 15.52
CA GLU A 11 7.45 40.38 15.32
C GLU A 11 7.09 41.06 13.99
N ASP A 12 7.04 40.29 12.91
CA ASP A 12 6.59 40.72 11.60
C ASP A 12 5.37 39.91 11.16
N GLY A 13 4.21 40.44 11.56
CA GLY A 13 3.19 40.83 10.59
C GLY A 13 2.42 39.71 9.89
N TRP A 14 1.30 39.31 10.49
CA TRP A 14 0.19 38.72 9.75
C TRP A 14 -0.44 39.78 8.84
N VAL A 15 -0.13 39.71 7.54
CA VAL A 15 -0.84 40.46 6.51
C VAL A 15 -2.11 39.69 6.16
N VAL A 16 -3.24 40.21 6.60
CA VAL A 16 -4.58 39.84 6.15
C VAL A 16 -4.89 40.68 4.92
N GLU A 17 -4.78 40.09 3.73
CA GLU A 17 -5.33 40.67 2.51
C GLU A 17 -6.75 40.16 2.30
N ASP A 18 -7.71 40.93 2.82
CA ASP A 18 -9.08 40.93 2.31
C ASP A 18 -9.10 41.81 1.06
N SER A 19 -9.32 41.22 -0.12
CA SER A 19 -9.75 41.99 -1.29
C SER A 19 -10.88 41.27 -2.01
N ALA A 20 -12.03 41.93 -1.94
CA ALA A 20 -13.26 41.56 -2.58
C ALA A 20 -13.20 41.80 -4.09
N GLY A 21 -13.79 40.87 -4.83
CA GLY A 21 -14.63 41.21 -5.97
C GLY A 21 -13.95 41.24 -7.33
N GLU A 22 -14.11 40.16 -8.09
CA GLU A 22 -14.32 40.30 -9.52
C GLU A 22 -15.33 39.26 -10.01
N LYS A 23 -16.51 39.74 -10.37
CA LYS A 23 -17.51 39.00 -11.15
C LYS A 23 -17.04 38.97 -12.60
N GLY A 24 -16.33 37.91 -12.98
CA GLY A 24 -16.01 37.58 -14.36
C GLY A 24 -16.80 36.35 -14.81
N GLY A 25 -18.00 36.56 -15.34
CA GLY A 25 -18.71 35.52 -16.07
C GLY A 25 -18.13 35.45 -17.48
N LEU A 26 -17.49 34.33 -17.83
CA LEU A 26 -17.16 33.95 -19.20
C LEU A 26 -17.12 32.42 -19.33
N ASN A 27 -18.04 31.94 -20.16
CA ASN A 27 -17.91 30.81 -21.10
C ASN A 27 -18.02 29.37 -20.56
N GLU A 28 -19.25 28.87 -20.52
CA GLU A 28 -19.64 27.48 -20.25
C GLU A 28 -19.40 26.51 -21.45
N GLU A 29 -18.46 26.78 -22.37
CA GLU A 29 -18.36 26.01 -23.63
C GLU A 29 -17.03 25.27 -23.88
N GLU A 30 -16.12 25.11 -22.91
CA GLU A 30 -14.84 24.46 -23.22
C GLU A 30 -14.27 23.58 -22.10
N PHE A 31 -15.04 22.58 -21.64
CA PHE A 31 -14.42 21.41 -21.01
C PHE A 31 -15.26 20.13 -21.12
N TYR A 32 -15.75 19.83 -22.32
CA TYR A 32 -16.01 18.43 -22.69
C TYR A 32 -14.73 17.89 -23.33
N GLN A 33 -13.70 17.67 -22.51
CA GLN A 33 -12.69 16.69 -22.89
C GLN A 33 -13.41 15.35 -22.90
N ASP A 34 -13.73 14.92 -24.12
CA ASP A 34 -14.11 13.56 -24.46
C ASP A 34 -13.33 12.60 -23.54
N PRO A 35 -14.01 11.86 -22.65
CA PRO A 35 -13.30 10.90 -21.82
C PRO A 35 -12.66 9.93 -22.80
N LYS A 36 -11.33 10.04 -22.95
CA LYS A 36 -10.51 9.04 -23.63
C LYS A 36 -11.12 7.70 -23.22
N PRO A 37 -11.54 6.85 -24.16
CA PRO A 37 -12.07 5.56 -23.80
C PRO A 37 -11.02 4.95 -22.90
N LEU A 38 -11.38 4.78 -21.62
CA LEU A 38 -10.60 3.95 -20.72
C LEU A 38 -10.50 2.66 -21.49
N HIS A 39 -9.29 2.39 -21.98
CA HIS A 39 -8.96 1.14 -22.60
C HIS A 39 -9.60 0.11 -21.68
N GLN A 40 -10.62 -0.56 -22.22
CA GLN A 40 -11.16 -1.77 -21.65
C GLN A 40 -9.94 -2.68 -21.60
N ASN A 41 -9.21 -2.63 -20.49
CA ASN A 41 -8.27 -3.65 -20.14
C ASN A 41 -9.18 -4.83 -19.95
N GLU A 42 -9.26 -5.60 -21.02
CA GLU A 42 -10.03 -6.80 -21.16
C GLU A 42 -9.87 -7.57 -19.85
N PHE A 43 -10.99 -7.76 -19.17
CA PHE A 43 -11.14 -8.83 -18.21
C PHE A 43 -11.09 -10.15 -19.02
N THR A 44 -9.94 -10.41 -19.64
CA THR A 44 -9.58 -11.71 -20.15
C THR A 44 -9.20 -12.50 -18.93
N TYR A 45 -10.22 -13.11 -18.30
CA TYR A 45 -10.00 -14.32 -17.54
C TYR A 45 -9.14 -15.21 -18.44
N GLY A 46 -7.88 -15.41 -18.04
CA GLY A 46 -6.99 -16.32 -18.72
C GLY A 46 -7.69 -17.66 -18.81
N VAL A 47 -8.25 -17.95 -19.99
CA VAL A 47 -8.27 -19.30 -20.54
C VAL A 47 -6.88 -19.82 -20.24
N ALA A 48 -6.79 -20.96 -19.54
CA ALA A 48 -5.54 -21.68 -19.44
C ALA A 48 -5.03 -21.85 -20.87
N GLN A 49 -4.10 -20.99 -21.28
CA GLN A 49 -3.38 -21.15 -22.52
C GLN A 49 -2.60 -22.42 -22.29
N GLU A 50 -3.10 -23.53 -22.86
CA GLU A 50 -2.26 -24.68 -23.05
C GLU A 50 -0.98 -24.16 -23.72
N PRO A 51 0.20 -24.45 -23.13
CA PRO A 51 1.45 -23.98 -23.68
C PRO A 51 1.51 -24.40 -25.15
N PRO A 52 1.95 -23.53 -26.08
CA PRO A 52 1.99 -23.86 -27.49
C PRO A 52 2.71 -25.20 -27.67
N PRO A 53 2.20 -26.11 -28.52
CA PRO A 53 2.65 -27.51 -28.59
C PRO A 53 4.05 -27.69 -29.21
N ASN A 54 4.90 -26.66 -29.17
CA ASN A 54 6.28 -26.74 -29.64
C ASN A 54 7.23 -25.73 -29.00
N SER A 55 7.04 -25.35 -27.74
CA SER A 55 8.16 -24.80 -26.95
C SER A 55 9.02 -25.95 -26.46
N SER A 56 9.76 -26.57 -27.39
CA SER A 56 10.96 -27.30 -27.05
C SER A 56 11.78 -26.37 -26.15
N LEU A 57 12.01 -26.80 -24.91
CA LEU A 57 13.00 -26.25 -24.00
C LEU A 57 14.34 -26.24 -24.74
N GLN A 58 14.60 -25.22 -25.54
CA GLN A 58 15.94 -24.90 -25.96
C GLN A 58 16.57 -24.29 -24.71
N PRO A 59 17.58 -24.93 -24.09
CA PRO A 59 18.41 -24.25 -23.13
C PRO A 59 19.16 -23.17 -23.92
N THR A 60 18.58 -21.98 -24.06
CA THR A 60 19.31 -20.86 -24.62
C THR A 60 20.39 -20.57 -23.59
N ASN A 61 21.63 -20.87 -23.95
CA ASN A 61 22.85 -20.63 -23.21
C ASN A 61 23.18 -19.12 -23.14
N ASP A 62 22.17 -18.32 -22.81
CA ASP A 62 22.17 -16.87 -22.63
C ASP A 62 22.57 -16.52 -21.18
N TRP A 63 23.68 -17.11 -20.70
CA TRP A 63 24.23 -16.90 -19.36
C TRP A 63 24.95 -15.54 -19.20
N GLY A 64 24.76 -14.61 -20.15
CA GLY A 64 25.59 -13.40 -20.28
C GLY A 64 24.83 -12.07 -20.23
N ASN A 65 23.51 -12.06 -20.06
CA ASN A 65 22.75 -10.81 -20.04
C ASN A 65 22.16 -10.52 -18.64
N PRO A 66 22.89 -9.81 -17.76
CA PRO A 66 22.42 -9.43 -16.43
C PRO A 66 21.25 -8.43 -16.44
N GLN A 67 20.82 -7.95 -17.61
CA GLN A 67 19.77 -6.93 -17.73
C GLN A 67 18.39 -7.47 -18.14
N ARG A 68 18.24 -8.77 -18.42
CA ARG A 68 16.93 -9.37 -18.79
C ARG A 68 16.04 -9.76 -17.60
N GLU A 69 16.51 -9.61 -16.36
CA GLU A 69 15.87 -10.21 -15.18
C GLU A 69 14.88 -9.38 -14.33
N PRO A 70 14.47 -8.11 -14.60
CA PRO A 70 13.58 -7.43 -13.63
C PRO A 70 12.07 -7.68 -13.84
N ALA A 71 11.58 -7.78 -15.08
CA ALA A 71 10.13 -7.81 -15.34
C ALA A 71 9.48 -9.17 -15.02
N ASN A 72 10.11 -10.27 -15.44
CA ASN A 72 9.56 -11.62 -15.21
C ASN A 72 9.65 -12.04 -13.73
N ARG A 73 10.73 -11.65 -13.04
CA ARG A 73 10.96 -12.04 -11.64
C ARG A 73 9.95 -11.42 -10.68
N PHE A 74 9.57 -10.16 -10.91
CA PHE A 74 8.52 -9.50 -10.15
C PHE A 74 7.16 -10.18 -10.36
N GLU A 75 6.81 -10.52 -11.60
CA GLU A 75 5.55 -11.20 -11.91
C GLU A 75 5.48 -12.60 -11.28
N TYR A 76 6.59 -13.33 -11.30
CA TYR A 76 6.74 -14.60 -10.58
C TYR A 76 6.62 -14.46 -9.06
N ASP A 77 7.21 -13.41 -8.49
CA ASP A 77 7.11 -13.12 -7.05
C ASP A 77 5.66 -12.74 -6.67
N VAL A 78 4.97 -11.96 -7.50
CA VAL A 78 3.56 -11.64 -7.24
C VAL A 78 2.72 -12.91 -7.26
N GLU A 79 2.85 -13.76 -8.28
CA GLU A 79 2.03 -14.97 -8.41
C GLU A 79 2.29 -15.97 -7.28
N SER A 80 3.57 -16.23 -6.96
CA SER A 80 3.95 -17.16 -5.89
C SER A 80 3.63 -16.62 -4.48
N GLY A 81 3.74 -15.30 -4.28
CA GLY A 81 3.57 -14.64 -2.98
C GLY A 81 2.13 -14.22 -2.67
N ARG A 82 1.24 -14.17 -3.67
CA ARG A 82 -0.15 -13.69 -3.54
C ARG A 82 -0.97 -14.46 -2.52
N THR A 83 -0.84 -15.78 -2.49
CA THR A 83 -1.58 -16.62 -1.54
C THR A 83 -1.18 -16.32 -0.09
N LEU A 84 0.12 -16.15 0.15
CA LEU A 84 0.64 -15.79 1.48
C LEU A 84 0.27 -14.36 1.89
N ALA A 85 0.26 -13.43 0.93
CA ALA A 85 -0.22 -12.06 1.15
C ALA A 85 -1.70 -12.04 1.55
N LEU A 86 -2.55 -12.80 0.84
CA LEU A 86 -3.98 -12.94 1.17
C LEU A 86 -4.17 -13.56 2.56
N LEU A 87 -3.44 -14.64 2.86
CA LEU A 87 -3.54 -15.34 4.13
C LEU A 87 -3.15 -14.45 5.32
N SER A 88 -2.17 -13.57 5.12
CA SER A 88 -1.76 -12.58 6.13
C SER A 88 -2.88 -11.61 6.49
N HIS A 89 -3.56 -11.06 5.48
CA HIS A 89 -4.70 -10.17 5.70
C HIS A 89 -5.94 -10.90 6.22
N LEU A 90 -6.19 -12.13 5.77
CA LEU A 90 -7.28 -12.96 6.30
C LEU A 90 -7.09 -13.25 7.80
N GLY A 91 -5.86 -13.51 8.24
CA GLY A 91 -5.56 -13.66 9.66
C GLY A 91 -6.08 -12.49 10.49
N ILE A 92 -5.88 -11.25 10.02
CA ILE A 92 -6.34 -10.04 10.70
C ILE A 92 -7.86 -10.03 10.86
N LEU A 93 -8.62 -10.39 9.82
CA LEU A 93 -10.09 -10.43 9.88
C LEU A 93 -10.59 -11.39 10.95
N PHE A 94 -9.88 -12.51 11.15
CA PHE A 94 -10.21 -13.51 12.18
C PHE A 94 -9.51 -13.25 13.52
N GLY A 95 -8.74 -12.16 13.65
CA GLY A 95 -7.98 -11.85 14.87
C GLY A 95 -6.76 -12.74 15.11
N LEU A 96 -6.32 -13.50 14.11
CA LEU A 96 -5.19 -14.41 14.18
C LEU A 96 -3.93 -13.79 13.55
N PRO A 97 -2.74 -13.93 14.18
CA PRO A 97 -1.49 -13.36 13.68
C PRO A 97 -0.85 -14.23 12.57
N LEU A 98 -1.60 -14.55 11.51
CA LEU A 98 -1.11 -15.39 10.40
C LEU A 98 0.00 -14.73 9.56
N PHE A 99 0.17 -13.41 9.69
CA PHE A 99 1.25 -12.64 9.04
C PHE A 99 2.65 -13.07 9.47
N ILE A 100 2.80 -13.81 10.58
CA ILE A 100 4.10 -14.29 11.08
C ILE A 100 4.73 -15.28 10.08
N ILE A 101 3.92 -16.09 9.39
CA ILE A 101 4.40 -17.12 8.46
C ILE A 101 5.27 -16.50 7.34
N PRO A 102 4.74 -15.56 6.52
CA PRO A 102 5.55 -14.90 5.49
C PRO A 102 6.70 -14.05 6.05
N LEU A 103 6.60 -13.58 7.30
CA LEU A 103 7.66 -12.81 7.96
C LEU A 103 8.88 -13.67 8.32
N ILE A 104 8.67 -14.97 8.56
CA ILE A 104 9.72 -15.94 8.86
C ILE A 104 10.29 -16.52 7.58
N THR A 105 9.43 -16.91 6.62
CA THR A 105 9.90 -17.54 5.38
C THR A 105 10.67 -16.56 4.52
N ARG A 106 10.27 -15.27 4.44
CA ARG A 106 10.97 -14.20 3.70
C ARG A 106 11.35 -14.53 2.25
N ASP A 107 10.81 -15.59 1.67
CA ASP A 107 11.16 -16.08 0.34
C ASP A 107 10.73 -15.11 -0.77
N ASN A 108 9.86 -14.15 -0.46
CA ASN A 108 9.20 -13.33 -1.45
C ASN A 108 8.94 -11.90 -0.94
N ALA A 109 9.51 -10.93 -1.65
CA ALA A 109 9.45 -9.52 -1.29
C ALA A 109 8.00 -8.97 -1.27
N PHE A 110 7.16 -9.39 -2.23
CA PHE A 110 5.76 -8.99 -2.30
C PHE A 110 4.97 -9.49 -1.09
N SER A 111 5.12 -10.78 -0.76
CA SER A 111 4.45 -11.35 0.41
C SER A 111 4.89 -10.68 1.72
N LEU A 112 6.17 -10.30 1.81
CA LEU A 112 6.76 -9.68 2.98
C LEU A 112 6.29 -8.23 3.17
N HIS A 113 6.11 -7.49 2.08
CA HIS A 113 5.50 -6.16 2.11
C HIS A 113 4.07 -6.22 2.68
N HIS A 114 3.24 -7.13 2.18
CA HIS A 114 1.87 -7.33 2.69
C HIS A 114 1.85 -7.88 4.13
N ALA A 115 2.82 -8.72 4.51
CA ALA A 115 2.96 -9.19 5.88
C ALA A 115 3.30 -8.06 6.86
N LYS A 116 4.18 -7.12 6.49
CA LYS A 116 4.48 -5.91 7.29
C LYS A 116 3.25 -5.01 7.43
N ALA A 117 2.50 -4.81 6.35
CA ALA A 117 1.26 -4.04 6.36
C ALA A 117 0.20 -4.69 7.28
N ALA A 118 0.02 -6.01 7.17
CA ALA A 118 -0.85 -6.78 8.05
C ALA A 118 -0.40 -6.69 9.52
N ALA A 119 0.91 -6.77 9.80
CA ALA A 119 1.44 -6.61 11.16
C ALA A 119 1.14 -5.22 11.74
N ALA A 120 1.32 -4.15 10.97
CA ALA A 120 0.95 -2.80 11.40
C ALA A 120 -0.56 -2.69 11.70
N ASN A 121 -1.39 -3.27 10.84
CA ASN A 121 -2.84 -3.31 11.07
C ASN A 121 -3.21 -4.11 12.33
N PHE A 122 -2.51 -5.20 12.62
CA PHE A 122 -2.70 -5.99 13.85
C PHE A 122 -2.37 -5.17 15.10
N ILE A 123 -1.27 -4.42 15.08
CA ILE A 123 -0.88 -3.52 16.18
C ILE A 123 -1.97 -2.45 16.38
N PHE A 124 -2.45 -1.86 15.29
CA PHE A 124 -3.54 -0.89 15.34
C PHE A 124 -4.83 -1.49 15.91
N MET A 125 -5.18 -2.72 15.54
CA MET A 125 -6.31 -3.46 16.09
C MET A 125 -6.14 -3.72 17.60
N MET A 126 -4.95 -4.12 18.06
CA MET A 126 -4.67 -4.31 19.49
C MET A 126 -4.79 -3.01 20.27
N PHE A 127 -4.32 -1.89 19.71
CA PHE A 127 -4.49 -0.57 20.31
C PHE A 127 -5.97 -0.18 20.40
N ALA A 128 -6.74 -0.35 19.32
CA ALA A 128 -8.17 -0.07 19.32
C ALA A 128 -8.93 -0.94 20.32
N LEU A 129 -8.55 -2.21 20.48
CA LEU A 129 -9.10 -3.12 21.48
C LEU A 129 -8.79 -2.65 22.91
N ALA A 130 -7.55 -2.24 23.18
CA ALA A 130 -7.15 -1.70 24.49
C ALA A 130 -7.94 -0.42 24.83
N VAL A 131 -8.07 0.51 23.89
CA VAL A 131 -8.88 1.73 24.07
C VAL A 131 -10.35 1.39 24.34
N THR A 132 -10.92 0.45 23.59
CA THR A 132 -12.30 -0.01 23.78
C THR A 132 -12.48 -0.60 25.18
N PHE A 133 -11.53 -1.41 25.66
CA PHE A 133 -11.58 -2.00 26.99
C PHE A 133 -11.47 -0.95 28.11
N VAL A 134 -10.54 0.00 28.00
CA VAL A 134 -10.34 1.08 28.98
C VAL A 134 -11.54 2.04 29.04
N THR A 135 -12.19 2.28 27.90
CA THR A 135 -13.37 3.16 27.79
C THR A 135 -14.70 2.44 28.00
N CYS A 136 -14.68 1.19 28.47
CA CYS A 136 -15.88 0.37 28.69
C CYS A 136 -16.80 0.24 27.46
N GLY A 137 -16.21 0.18 26.25
CA GLY A 137 -16.94 -0.01 25.00
C GLY A 137 -17.18 1.27 24.19
N LEU A 138 -16.85 2.45 24.71
CA LEU A 138 -17.01 3.71 23.95
C LEU A 138 -16.16 3.72 22.66
N GLY A 139 -15.02 3.02 22.69
CA GLY A 139 -14.14 2.81 21.53
C GLY A 139 -14.62 1.79 20.51
N PHE A 140 -15.77 1.14 20.68
CA PHE A 140 -16.24 0.07 19.79
C PHE A 140 -16.27 0.45 18.30
N PRO A 141 -16.69 1.66 17.88
CA PRO A 141 -16.63 2.08 16.47
C PRO A 141 -15.21 2.05 15.88
N LEU A 142 -14.18 2.22 16.72
CA LEU A 142 -12.78 2.22 16.30
C LEU A 142 -12.32 0.81 15.85
N LEU A 143 -12.98 -0.26 16.33
CA LEU A 143 -12.68 -1.64 15.92
C LEU A 143 -13.04 -1.94 14.47
N PHE A 144 -13.88 -1.11 13.82
CA PHE A 144 -14.22 -1.29 12.41
C PHE A 144 -13.14 -0.76 11.45
N LEU A 145 -12.32 0.21 11.88
CA LEU A 145 -11.25 0.77 11.04
C LEU A 145 -10.21 -0.26 10.59
N PRO A 146 -9.66 -1.12 11.49
CA PRO A 146 -8.74 -2.18 11.08
C PRO A 146 -9.32 -3.13 10.03
N TRP A 147 -10.63 -3.39 10.07
CA TRP A 147 -11.31 -4.24 9.10
C TRP A 147 -11.29 -3.62 7.70
N VAL A 148 -11.57 -2.32 7.60
CA VAL A 148 -11.53 -1.60 6.32
C VAL A 148 -10.12 -1.66 5.72
N PHE A 149 -9.08 -1.38 6.52
CA PHE A 149 -7.69 -1.45 6.05
C PHE A 149 -7.29 -2.87 5.63
N ALA A 150 -7.75 -3.90 6.34
CA ALA A 150 -7.47 -5.29 5.99
C ALA A 150 -8.15 -5.69 4.66
N ILE A 151 -9.39 -5.26 4.42
CA ILE A 151 -10.10 -5.52 3.16
C ILE A 151 -9.39 -4.81 2.00
N VAL A 152 -9.01 -3.55 2.15
CA VAL A 152 -8.28 -2.80 1.10
C VAL A 152 -6.93 -3.46 0.79
N GLY A 153 -6.18 -3.86 1.83
CA GLY A 153 -4.92 -4.60 1.66
C GLY A 153 -5.13 -5.92 0.91
N MET A 154 -6.19 -6.66 1.23
CA MET A 154 -6.53 -7.91 0.56
C MET A 154 -6.92 -7.72 -0.91
N VAL A 155 -7.71 -6.69 -1.24
CA VAL A 155 -8.08 -6.36 -2.63
C VAL A 155 -6.84 -5.97 -3.43
N ASN A 156 -5.93 -5.19 -2.83
CA ASN A 156 -4.68 -4.81 -3.47
C ASN A 156 -3.76 -6.02 -3.70
N ALA A 157 -3.63 -6.91 -2.69
CA ALA A 157 -2.90 -8.17 -2.81
C ALA A 157 -3.50 -9.07 -3.90
N ALA A 158 -4.84 -9.16 -3.97
CA ALA A 158 -5.54 -9.88 -5.03
C ALA A 158 -5.32 -9.24 -6.40
N GLY A 159 -5.14 -7.92 -6.49
CA GLY A 159 -4.79 -7.22 -7.71
C GLY A 159 -3.31 -7.29 -8.09
N GLY A 160 -2.47 -8.00 -7.33
CA GLY A 160 -1.02 -8.03 -7.54
C GLY A 160 -0.34 -6.68 -7.27
N LYS A 161 -1.00 -5.78 -6.55
CA LYS A 161 -0.52 -4.44 -6.22
C LYS A 161 0.04 -4.41 -4.80
N GLU A 162 0.93 -3.47 -4.55
CA GLU A 162 1.37 -3.16 -3.19
C GLU A 162 0.19 -2.71 -2.34
N ALA A 163 0.28 -2.91 -1.02
CA ALA A 163 -0.81 -2.62 -0.08
C ALA A 163 -1.29 -1.15 -0.15
N GLY A 164 -0.40 -0.23 -0.55
CA GLY A 164 -0.68 1.20 -0.64
C GLY A 164 -0.92 1.86 0.72
N PRO A 165 -1.10 3.19 0.75
CA PRO A 165 -1.27 3.93 2.01
C PRO A 165 -2.54 3.54 2.76
N TRP A 166 -3.63 3.28 2.03
CA TRP A 166 -4.90 2.84 2.60
C TRP A 166 -4.90 1.39 3.08
N GLY A 167 -3.95 0.56 2.62
CA GLY A 167 -3.71 -0.78 3.17
C GLY A 167 -2.65 -0.82 4.27
N LEU A 168 -2.22 0.35 4.78
CA LEU A 168 -1.13 0.49 5.77
C LEU A 168 0.24 -0.01 5.28
N GLY A 169 0.47 -0.07 3.97
CA GLY A 169 1.75 -0.50 3.39
C GLY A 169 2.93 0.36 3.85
N THR A 170 2.83 1.68 3.63
CA THR A 170 3.87 2.65 4.01
C THR A 170 4.13 2.67 5.52
N LEU A 171 3.09 2.43 6.31
CA LEU A 171 3.15 2.43 7.77
C LEU A 171 3.82 1.13 8.27
N GLY A 172 3.49 0.00 7.65
CA GLY A 172 4.15 -1.29 7.87
C GLY A 172 5.64 -1.23 7.55
N GLU A 173 6.04 -0.63 6.43
CA GLU A 173 7.46 -0.45 6.11
C GLU A 173 8.18 0.49 7.08
N SER A 174 7.51 1.55 7.52
CA SER A 174 8.09 2.50 8.47
C SER A 174 8.31 1.89 9.85
N ILE A 175 7.39 1.04 10.32
CA ILE A 175 7.52 0.32 11.60
C ILE A 175 8.55 -0.81 11.46
N PHE A 176 8.49 -1.56 10.36
CA PHE A 176 9.36 -2.70 10.09
C PHE A 176 10.38 -2.33 9.01
N LYS A 177 11.28 -1.41 9.35
CA LYS A 177 12.55 -1.15 8.62
C LYS A 177 13.51 -2.34 8.77
N ILE A 178 13.04 -3.51 8.36
CA ILE A 178 13.86 -4.70 8.23
C ILE A 178 14.35 -4.70 6.78
N ASP A 179 15.63 -4.36 6.61
CA ASP A 179 16.36 -4.56 5.36
C ASP A 179 16.36 -6.06 5.05
N VAL A 180 15.77 -6.42 3.91
CA VAL A 180 15.95 -7.75 3.34
C VAL A 180 17.24 -7.67 2.53
N LYS A 181 18.31 -8.24 3.09
CA LYS A 181 19.62 -8.36 2.43
C LYS A 181 19.61 -9.46 1.38
#